data_AF-A0A5A8A101-F1
#
_entry.id   AF-A0A5A8A101-F1
#
_cell.length_a   1.000
_cell.length_b   1.000
_cell.length_c   1.000
_cell.angle_alpha   90.00
_cell.angle_beta   90.00
_cell.angle_gamma   90.00
#
_symmetry.space_group_name_H-M   'P 1'
#
loop_
_entity.id
_entity.type
_entity.pdbx_description
1 polymer ?
#
loop_
_entity_poly.entity_id
_entity_poly.type
_entity_poly.pdbx_seq_one_letter_code
_entity_poly.pdbx_strand_id
1 'polypeptide(L)' 'MSKVRVRGFAVSVDGFGAGPDQSLEHPLGKGGPELMRWFFPTR' A
#
# COMPACT_ATOMS: atom_id res chain seq x y z
N MET A 1 -24.42 15.72 -5.61
CA MET A 1 -23.65 14.55 -5.14
C MET A 1 -22.43 15.03 -4.38
N SER A 2 -22.06 14.35 -3.30
CA SER A 2 -20.80 14.61 -2.59
C SER A 2 -19.60 14.05 -3.37
N LYS A 3 -18.42 14.66 -3.20
CA LYS A 3 -17.18 14.17 -3.81
C LYS A 3 -16.63 12.97 -3.03
N VAL A 4 -16.26 11.90 -3.73
CA VAL A 4 -15.53 10.77 -3.14
C VAL A 4 -14.11 11.22 -2.76
N ARG A 5 -13.62 10.79 -1.60
CA ARG A 5 -12.27 11.10 -1.12
C ARG A 5 -11.56 9.86 -0.60
N VAL A 6 -10.32 9.67 -1.02
CA VAL A 6 -9.39 8.65 -0.49
C VAL A 6 -8.38 9.33 0.43
N ARG A 7 -8.04 8.67 1.55
CA ARG A 7 -7.01 9.09 2.51
C ARG A 7 -6.21 7.87 2.95
N GLY A 8 -4.95 8.07 3.33
CA GLY A 8 -4.09 6.99 3.81
C GLY A 8 -3.75 5.95 2.75
N PHE A 9 -3.59 6.40 1.50
CA PHE A 9 -3.20 5.56 0.36
C PHE A 9 -1.74 5.81 0.01
N ALA A 10 -1.00 4.75 -0.25
CA ALA A 10 0.39 4.82 -0.70
C ALA A 10 0.49 4.33 -2.15
N VAL A 11 1.38 4.96 -2.91
CA VAL A 11 1.75 4.54 -4.25
C VAL A 11 3.26 4.62 -4.36
N SER A 12 3.87 3.61 -4.98
CA SER A 12 5.30 3.64 -5.30
C SER A 12 5.59 4.68 -6.40
N VAL A 13 6.87 5.03 -6.58
CA VAL A 13 7.31 5.99 -7.62
C VAL A 13 6.95 5.53 -9.04
N ASP A 14 6.90 4.22 -9.26
CA ASP A 14 6.51 3.57 -10.51
C ASP A 14 5.01 3.26 -10.61
N GLY A 15 4.19 3.71 -9.65
CA GLY A 15 2.72 3.75 -9.81
C GLY A 15 1.96 2.56 -9.23
N PHE A 16 2.54 1.76 -8.35
CA PHE A 16 1.91 0.58 -7.77
C PHE A 16 1.36 0.85 -6.36
N GLY A 17 0.13 0.40 -6.10
CA GLY A 17 -0.51 0.44 -4.76
C GLY A 17 -0.30 -0.84 -3.93
N ALA A 18 0.32 -1.86 -4.51
CA ALA A 18 0.70 -3.12 -3.89
C ALA A 18 1.98 -3.63 -4.57
N GLY A 19 2.76 -4.46 -3.89
CA GLY A 19 3.94 -5.08 -4.48
C GLY A 19 3.58 -6.12 -5.55
N PRO A 20 4.57 -6.55 -6.37
CA PRO A 20 4.40 -7.67 -7.29
C PRO A 20 4.16 -9.00 -6.56
N ASP A 21 3.73 -10.03 -7.30
CA ASP A 21 3.53 -11.41 -6.81
C ASP A 21 2.56 -11.53 -5.61
N GLN A 22 1.38 -10.92 -5.69
CA GLN A 22 0.35 -11.07 -4.67
C GLN A 22 -0.08 -12.54 -4.55
N SER A 23 -0.12 -13.04 -3.32
CA SER A 23 -0.59 -14.39 -2.99
C SER A 23 -1.31 -14.38 -1.64
N LEU A 24 -1.84 -15.53 -1.21
CA LEU A 24 -2.41 -15.65 0.13
C LEU A 24 -1.34 -15.47 1.22
N GLU A 25 -0.10 -15.88 0.94
CA GLU A 25 1.05 -15.65 1.81
C GLU A 25 1.53 -14.19 1.76
N HIS A 26 1.43 -13.53 0.60
CA HIS A 26 1.84 -12.12 0.39
C HIS A 26 0.65 -11.26 -0.07
N PRO A 27 -0.30 -10.93 0.81
CA PRO A 27 -1.56 -10.28 0.41
C PRO A 27 -1.36 -8.88 -0.17
N LEU A 28 -0.34 -8.15 0.28
CA LEU A 28 0.05 -6.85 -0.27
C LEU A 28 1.15 -6.94 -1.35
N GLY A 29 1.49 -8.16 -1.79
CA GLY A 29 2.63 -8.42 -2.66
C GLY A 29 3.97 -8.24 -1.96
N LYS A 30 5.05 -8.62 -2.66
CA LYS A 30 6.42 -8.47 -2.17
C LYS A 30 6.77 -6.99 -2.05
N GLY A 31 7.25 -6.56 -0.89
CA GLY A 31 7.54 -5.13 -0.64
C GLY A 31 6.32 -4.28 -0.25
N GLY A 32 5.12 -4.87 -0.21
CA GLY A 32 3.88 -4.17 0.14
C GLY A 32 3.89 -3.54 1.54
N PRO A 33 4.30 -4.27 2.60
CA PRO A 33 4.43 -3.70 3.94
C PRO A 33 5.42 -2.52 4.01
N GLU A 34 6.49 -2.55 3.22
CA GLU A 34 7.49 -1.48 3.15
C GLU A 34 6.92 -0.20 2.53
N LEU A 35 6.11 -0.32 1.46
CA LEU A 35 5.36 0.81 0.89
C LEU A 35 4.47 1.48 1.94
N MET A 36 3.92 0.68 2.87
CA MET A 36 3.05 1.12 3.94
C MET A 36 3.76 1.43 5.26
N ARG A 37 5.11 1.54 5.28
CA ARG A 37 5.88 1.74 6.51
C ARG A 37 5.42 2.95 7.33
N TRP A 38 4.99 4.01 6.66
CA TRP A 38 4.47 5.24 7.30
C TRP A 38 3.21 5.00 8.15
N PHE A 39 2.44 3.94 7.87
CA PHE A 39 1.19 3.61 8.57
C PHE A 39 1.44 2.88 9.89
N PHE A 40 2.57 2.17 10.01
CA PHE A 40 2.88 1.38 11.20
C PHE A 40 3.57 2.23 12.28
N PRO A 41 3.38 1.89 13.58
CA PRO A 41 4.07 2.58 14.66
C PRO A 41 5.60 2.53 14.49
N THR A 42 6.27 3.63 14.84
CA THR A 42 7.70 3.59 15.13
C THR A 42 7.90 3.02 16.54
N ARG A 43 9.09 2.44 16.79
CA ARG A 43 9.46 1.76 18.04
C ARG A 43 9.05 2.51 19.30
#